data_AF-A0A453HD59-F1
#
_entry.id   AF-A0A453HD59-F1
#
_cell.length_a   1.000
_cell.length_b   1.000
_cell.length_c   1.000
_cell.angle_alpha   90.00
_cell.angle_beta   90.00
_cell.angle_gamma   90.00
#
_symmetry.space_group_name_H-M   'P 1'
#
loop_
_entity.id
_entity.type
_entity.pdbx_description
1 polymer ?
#
loop_
_entity_poly.entity_id
_entity_poly.type
_entity_poly.pdbx_seq_one_letter_code
_entity_poly.pdbx_strand_id
1 'polypeptide(L)'
;MECGHCGEGLSIPRGARAVQCAHCRGVTRVGRRHGFVGFVVNMITNMAGGGRTRPATPPRLREAGYPRVQGDKRALLVGISYAGTHLPELSGPVTDVKSMSFLLTQKYGFPSQCILVLTDEERDPYRTPTKSNILLAMRWLVHGCSSGDSLVFHFSGHGDQVRDDDGDERDGKDEVLCPLDSDPADCGSDIRDDEINAALVRPLVHGVRLHAVVDACHSGTVLDLPNLCKIKKYYKIIDAALHVVIID
;
A
#
# COMPACT_ATOMS: atom_id res chain seq x y z
N MET A 1 21.59 10.47 7.19
CA MET A 1 20.65 9.31 7.15
C MET A 1 19.33 9.86 6.65
N GLU A 2 18.55 9.08 5.92
CA GLU A 2 17.22 9.49 5.50
C GLU A 2 16.17 8.94 6.46
N CYS A 3 15.05 9.63 6.59
CA CYS A 3 13.94 9.14 7.40
C CYS A 3 13.35 7.89 6.76
N GLY A 4 13.26 6.79 7.53
CA GLY A 4 12.67 5.54 7.05
C GLY A 4 11.16 5.62 6.78
N HIS A 5 10.52 6.76 7.00
CA HIS A 5 9.09 6.99 6.72
C HIS A 5 8.82 7.99 5.60
N CYS A 6 9.69 8.98 5.37
CA CYS A 6 9.45 10.01 4.35
C CYS A 6 10.62 10.28 3.42
N GLY A 7 11.78 9.65 3.64
CA GLY A 7 12.99 9.87 2.85
C GLY A 7 13.67 11.22 3.09
N GLU A 8 13.15 12.07 3.99
CA GLU A 8 13.74 13.39 4.29
C GLU A 8 15.12 13.23 4.95
N GLY A 9 16.05 14.13 4.63
CA GLY A 9 17.37 14.14 5.25
C GLY A 9 17.28 14.38 6.76
N LEU A 10 17.75 13.41 7.55
CA LEU A 10 17.82 13.50 9.01
C LEU A 10 19.20 13.95 9.47
N SER A 11 19.24 15.02 10.25
CA SER A 11 20.39 15.39 11.09
C SER A 11 20.38 14.53 12.36
N ILE A 12 21.41 13.69 12.52
CA ILE A 12 21.51 12.79 13.68
C ILE A 12 22.38 13.47 14.75
N PRO A 13 21.85 13.78 15.95
CA PRO A 13 22.66 14.23 17.07
C PRO A 13 23.66 13.14 17.47
N ARG A 14 24.90 13.52 17.82
CA ARG A 14 25.93 12.57 18.25
C ARG A 14 25.41 11.75 19.45
N GLY A 15 25.41 10.43 19.32
CA GLY A 15 24.96 9.51 20.37
C GLY A 15 23.46 9.19 20.38
N ALA A 16 22.65 9.81 19.51
CA ALA A 16 21.22 9.50 19.41
C ALA A 16 21.01 8.06 18.90
N ARG A 17 20.18 7.29 19.63
CA ARG A 17 19.76 5.93 19.24
C ARG A 17 18.52 5.91 18.35
N ALA A 18 17.78 7.01 18.33
CA ALA A 18 16.64 7.24 17.48
C ALA A 18 16.51 8.74 17.21
N VAL A 19 16.04 9.11 16.02
CA VAL A 19 15.84 10.50 15.61
C VAL A 19 14.42 10.64 15.09
N GLN A 20 13.70 11.63 15.62
CA GLN A 20 12.38 11.99 15.14
C GLN A 20 12.52 12.92 13.95
N CYS A 21 11.86 12.60 12.85
CA CYS A 21 11.87 13.45 11.67
C CYS A 21 11.15 14.76 11.97
N ALA A 22 11.82 15.89 11.75
CA ALA A 22 11.22 17.21 11.88
C ALA A 22 10.07 17.44 10.88
N HIS A 23 10.01 16.64 9.81
CA HIS A 23 9.00 16.74 8.77
C HIS A 23 7.77 15.85 9.02
N CYS A 24 7.97 14.53 9.13
CA CYS A 24 6.85 13.58 9.28
C CYS A 24 6.60 13.12 10.72
N ARG A 25 7.41 13.58 11.68
CA ARG A 25 7.42 13.13 13.08
C ARG A 25 7.69 11.63 13.28
N GLY A 26 7.97 10.88 12.21
CA GLY A 26 8.36 9.47 12.26
C GLY A 26 9.71 9.27 12.92
N VAL A 27 9.82 8.23 13.76
CA VAL A 27 11.04 7.93 14.53
C VAL A 27 11.89 6.91 13.78
N THR A 28 13.09 7.32 13.36
CA THR A 28 14.07 6.43 12.70
C THR A 28 15.11 5.97 13.72
N ARG A 29 15.25 4.66 13.92
CA ARG A 29 16.28 4.09 14.83
C ARG A 29 17.65 4.13 14.16
N VAL A 30 18.63 4.72 14.83
CA VAL A 30 20.00 4.84 14.32
C VAL A 30 20.79 3.62 14.78
N GLY A 31 20.94 2.63 13.89
CA GLY A 31 21.75 1.44 14.16
C GLY A 31 23.23 1.79 14.33
N ARG A 32 23.86 1.31 15.42
CA ARG A 32 25.32 1.32 15.54
C ARG A 32 25.90 0.36 14.51
N ARG A 33 26.58 0.87 13.48
CA ARG A 33 27.49 0.07 12.66
C ARG A 33 28.64 -0.41 13.55
N HIS A 34 28.66 -1.69 13.89
CA HIS A 34 29.92 -2.38 14.16
C HIS A 34 30.52 -2.76 12.79
N GLY A 35 31.72 -2.23 12.47
CA GLY A 35 32.56 -2.72 11.37
C GLY A 35 33.04 -4.15 11.64
N PHE A 36 33.64 -4.91 10.73
CA PHE A 36 34.44 -4.58 9.55
C PHE A 36 34.83 -5.93 8.90
N VAL A 37 34.69 -6.12 7.58
CA VAL A 37 35.75 -6.68 6.71
C VAL A 37 35.49 -6.15 5.29
N GLY A 38 36.48 -5.44 4.74
CA GLY A 38 36.49 -4.94 3.36
C GLY A 38 37.37 -5.80 2.43
N PHE A 39 37.43 -5.34 1.16
CA PHE A 39 38.24 -5.85 0.03
C PHE A 39 37.77 -7.21 -0.53
N VAL A 40 37.33 -7.31 -1.79
CA VAL A 40 38.10 -7.05 -3.01
C VAL A 40 37.24 -6.40 -4.11
N VAL A 41 37.78 -5.37 -4.77
CA VAL A 41 37.25 -4.80 -6.03
C VAL A 41 38.17 -5.21 -7.19
N ASN A 42 37.54 -5.62 -8.30
CA ASN A 42 38.02 -5.74 -9.69
C ASN A 42 39.11 -6.76 -10.08
N MET A 43 38.71 -7.73 -10.90
CA MET A 43 39.08 -7.83 -12.33
C MET A 43 38.48 -9.12 -12.90
N ILE A 44 37.54 -9.06 -13.86
CA ILE A 44 37.65 -9.56 -15.26
C ILE A 44 36.53 -8.89 -16.08
N THR A 45 36.91 -8.26 -17.18
CA THR A 45 36.07 -7.58 -18.19
C THR A 45 35.36 -8.52 -19.16
N ASN A 46 34.21 -8.02 -19.66
CA ASN A 46 33.61 -8.22 -20.99
C ASN A 46 33.02 -9.59 -21.36
N MET A 47 31.69 -9.66 -21.51
CA MET A 47 30.96 -9.62 -22.81
C MET A 47 29.50 -10.05 -22.62
N ALA A 48 28.56 -9.13 -22.86
CA ALA A 48 27.24 -9.37 -23.48
C ALA A 48 26.36 -8.12 -23.29
N GLY A 49 25.97 -7.52 -24.41
CA GLY A 49 24.99 -6.45 -24.44
C GLY A 49 23.62 -6.95 -23.99
N GLY A 50 22.97 -6.15 -23.15
CA GLY A 50 21.60 -6.36 -22.70
C GLY A 50 21.21 -5.17 -21.83
N GLY A 51 20.49 -4.22 -22.41
CA GLY A 51 19.97 -3.06 -21.68
C GLY A 51 19.02 -3.54 -20.58
N ARG A 52 19.51 -3.60 -19.35
CA ARG A 52 18.66 -3.74 -18.17
C ARG A 52 18.03 -2.38 -17.91
N THR A 53 16.73 -2.27 -18.16
CA THR A 53 15.90 -1.21 -17.59
C THR A 53 16.13 -1.21 -16.08
N ARG A 54 16.63 -0.09 -15.56
CA ARG A 54 16.69 0.13 -14.12
C ARG A 54 15.23 0.13 -13.61
N PRO A 55 14.89 -0.61 -12.54
CA PRO A 55 13.59 -0.42 -11.90
C PRO A 55 13.48 1.06 -11.55
N ALA A 56 12.34 1.67 -11.93
CA ALA A 56 12.09 3.07 -11.65
C ALA A 56 12.21 3.30 -10.14
N THR A 57 13.00 4.29 -9.74
CA THR A 57 13.06 4.71 -8.34
C THR A 57 11.64 5.00 -7.87
N PRO A 58 11.18 4.43 -6.73
CA PRO A 58 9.81 4.65 -6.27
C PRO A 58 9.56 6.16 -6.08
N PRO A 59 8.44 6.70 -6.59
CA PRO A 59 8.15 8.11 -6.52
C PRO A 59 8.12 8.60 -5.08
N ARG A 60 8.71 9.77 -4.81
CA ARG A 60 8.66 10.37 -3.46
C ARG A 60 7.27 10.94 -3.23
N LEU A 61 6.74 10.84 -2.00
CA LEU A 61 5.41 11.38 -1.63
C LEU A 61 5.18 12.84 -2.06
N ARG A 62 6.25 13.65 -2.10
CA ARG A 62 6.19 15.07 -2.52
C ARG A 62 6.06 15.25 -4.03
N GLU A 63 6.53 14.29 -4.83
CA GLU A 63 6.49 14.33 -6.30
C GLU A 63 5.10 13.97 -6.84
N ALA A 64 4.36 13.13 -6.12
CA ALA A 64 3.03 12.66 -6.52
C ALA A 64 1.89 13.69 -6.31
N GLY A 65 2.18 14.87 -5.77
CA GLY A 65 1.18 15.95 -5.60
C GLY A 65 -0.02 15.60 -4.72
N TYR A 66 0.10 14.57 -3.86
CA TYR A 66 -1.00 14.11 -3.01
C TYR A 66 -1.45 15.18 -2.02
N PRO A 67 -2.73 15.17 -1.62
CA PRO A 67 -3.24 16.13 -0.66
C PRO A 67 -2.41 16.11 0.63
N ARG A 68 -2.17 17.28 1.21
CA ARG A 68 -1.50 17.34 2.51
C ARG A 68 -2.38 16.62 3.54
N VAL A 69 -1.75 15.78 4.34
CA VAL A 69 -2.37 15.15 5.51
C VAL A 69 -2.93 16.25 6.41
N GLN A 70 -4.26 16.34 6.49
CA GLN A 70 -5.00 17.31 7.30
C GLN A 70 -6.12 16.60 8.03
N GLY A 71 -6.33 16.97 9.30
CA GLY A 71 -7.37 16.37 10.14
C GLY A 71 -7.09 14.92 10.53
N ASP A 72 -8.06 14.35 11.23
CA ASP A 72 -8.07 13.00 11.79
C ASP A 72 -8.67 11.96 10.84
N LYS A 73 -9.32 12.36 9.74
CA LYS A 73 -9.98 11.45 8.79
C LYS A 73 -9.35 11.48 7.41
N ARG A 74 -8.90 10.32 6.92
CA ARG A 74 -8.30 10.15 5.58
C ARG A 74 -8.74 8.86 4.92
N ALA A 75 -8.91 8.89 3.60
CA ALA A 75 -9.27 7.69 2.86
C ALA A 75 -8.44 7.53 1.58
N LEU A 76 -8.12 6.28 1.25
CA LEU A 76 -7.59 5.86 -0.04
C LEU A 76 -8.62 4.94 -0.69
N LEU A 77 -9.10 5.32 -1.87
CA LEU A 77 -10.06 4.55 -2.65
C LEU A 77 -9.41 4.16 -3.98
N VAL A 78 -9.33 2.86 -4.25
CA VAL A 78 -8.73 2.29 -5.46
C VAL A 78 -9.80 1.48 -6.18
N GLY A 79 -10.02 1.77 -7.46
CA GLY A 79 -10.99 1.07 -8.29
C GLY A 79 -10.44 0.87 -9.69
N ILE A 80 -10.30 -0.38 -10.11
CA ILE A 80 -9.62 -0.73 -11.36
C ILE A 80 -10.58 -1.53 -12.24
N SER A 81 -10.89 -1.01 -13.43
CA SER A 81 -11.75 -1.68 -14.41
C SER A 81 -10.98 -2.53 -15.41
N TYR A 82 -9.65 -2.38 -15.47
CA TYR A 82 -8.72 -3.12 -16.33
C TYR A 82 -8.93 -2.89 -17.84
N ALA A 83 -9.54 -1.76 -18.20
CA ALA A 83 -9.88 -1.43 -19.58
C ALA A 83 -8.63 -1.41 -20.48
N GLY A 84 -8.62 -2.22 -21.53
CA GLY A 84 -7.50 -2.29 -22.49
C GLY A 84 -6.21 -2.92 -21.95
N THR A 85 -6.28 -3.70 -20.86
CA THR A 85 -5.14 -4.46 -20.32
C THR A 85 -5.21 -5.95 -20.70
N HIS A 86 -4.27 -6.76 -20.18
CA HIS A 86 -4.27 -8.22 -20.37
C HIS A 86 -5.24 -8.95 -19.43
N LEU A 87 -5.79 -8.26 -18.42
CA LEU A 87 -6.74 -8.82 -17.47
C LEU A 87 -8.19 -8.66 -17.96
N PRO A 88 -9.13 -9.54 -17.52
CA PRO A 88 -10.54 -9.39 -17.84
C PRO A 88 -11.12 -8.06 -17.34
N GLU A 89 -11.87 -7.35 -18.18
CA GLU A 89 -12.47 -6.07 -17.79
C GLU A 89 -13.60 -6.22 -16.76
N LEU A 90 -13.73 -5.23 -15.86
CA LEU A 90 -14.77 -5.14 -14.84
C LEU A 90 -15.56 -3.84 -14.98
N SER A 91 -16.88 -3.87 -14.81
CA SER A 91 -17.74 -2.67 -14.92
C SER A 91 -18.12 -2.01 -13.59
N GLY A 92 -17.79 -2.64 -12.46
CA GLY A 92 -18.19 -2.22 -11.09
C GLY A 92 -17.22 -1.26 -10.38
N PRO A 93 -15.90 -1.50 -10.39
CA PRO A 93 -14.99 -0.88 -9.42
C PRO A 93 -14.99 0.64 -9.32
N VAL A 94 -15.09 1.32 -10.47
CA VAL A 94 -15.18 2.78 -10.51
C VAL A 94 -16.46 3.29 -9.85
N THR A 95 -17.58 2.58 -10.03
CA THR A 95 -18.86 2.90 -9.39
C THR A 95 -18.81 2.67 -7.88
N ASP A 96 -18.11 1.62 -7.45
CA ASP A 96 -17.93 1.30 -6.03
C ASP A 96 -17.10 2.38 -5.32
N VAL A 97 -16.00 2.84 -5.94
CA VAL A 97 -15.20 3.96 -5.45
C VAL A 97 -16.02 5.25 -5.36
N LYS A 98 -16.82 5.58 -6.38
CA LYS A 98 -17.71 6.76 -6.37
C LYS A 98 -18.73 6.66 -5.22
N SER A 99 -19.31 5.49 -5.00
CA SER A 99 -20.28 5.23 -3.92
C SER A 99 -19.63 5.34 -2.54
N MET A 100 -18.44 4.77 -2.37
CA MET A 100 -17.67 4.86 -1.13
C MET A 100 -17.27 6.30 -0.82
N SER A 101 -16.78 7.06 -1.80
CA SER A 101 -16.45 8.48 -1.65
C SER A 101 -17.66 9.31 -1.22
N PHE A 102 -18.82 9.07 -1.84
CA PHE A 102 -20.08 9.71 -1.44
C PHE A 102 -20.47 9.35 0.00
N LEU A 103 -20.40 8.07 0.38
CA LEU A 103 -20.71 7.62 1.73
C LEU A 103 -19.81 8.27 2.79
N LEU A 104 -18.50 8.27 2.56
CA LEU A 104 -17.52 8.83 3.48
C LEU A 104 -17.71 10.34 3.69
N THR A 105 -17.96 11.08 2.61
CA THR A 105 -18.18 12.53 2.68
C THR A 105 -19.53 12.88 3.31
N GLN A 106 -20.62 12.24 2.86
CA GLN A 106 -21.97 12.64 3.25
C GLN A 106 -22.43 12.10 4.60
N LYS A 107 -21.95 10.92 5.01
CA LYS A 107 -22.39 10.26 6.25
C LYS A 107 -21.34 10.26 7.34
N TYR A 108 -20.07 10.07 6.98
CA TYR A 108 -18.99 9.92 7.96
C TYR A 108 -18.13 11.18 8.11
N GLY A 109 -18.41 12.25 7.36
CA GLY A 109 -17.76 13.55 7.49
C GLY A 109 -16.27 13.53 7.14
N PHE A 110 -15.85 12.67 6.20
CA PHE A 110 -14.50 12.74 5.64
C PHE A 110 -14.41 13.99 4.75
N PRO A 111 -13.42 14.88 4.96
CA PRO A 111 -13.19 15.99 4.06
C PRO A 111 -12.81 15.48 2.67
N SER A 112 -13.42 15.99 1.61
CA SER A 112 -13.15 15.51 0.24
C SER A 112 -11.69 15.68 -0.16
N GLN A 113 -11.02 16.73 0.34
CA GLN A 113 -9.59 16.95 0.14
C GLN A 113 -8.70 15.91 0.84
N CYS A 114 -9.23 15.12 1.78
CA CYS A 114 -8.52 14.07 2.50
C CYS A 114 -8.85 12.67 1.96
N ILE A 115 -9.52 12.59 0.80
CA ILE A 115 -9.81 11.35 0.09
C ILE A 115 -8.95 11.32 -1.18
N LEU A 116 -8.02 10.37 -1.23
CA LEU A 116 -7.23 10.07 -2.42
C LEU A 116 -7.93 8.96 -3.21
N VAL A 117 -8.11 9.20 -4.51
CA VAL A 117 -8.76 8.27 -5.43
C VAL A 117 -7.77 7.88 -6.52
N LEU A 118 -7.64 6.58 -6.76
CA LEU A 118 -6.88 6.00 -7.87
C LEU A 118 -7.83 5.15 -8.72
N THR A 119 -8.02 5.53 -9.98
CA THR A 119 -8.78 4.73 -10.95
C THR A 119 -8.10 4.73 -12.31
N ASP A 120 -8.40 3.74 -13.14
CA ASP A 120 -7.93 3.66 -14.51
C ASP A 120 -8.60 4.66 -15.47
N GLU A 121 -9.59 5.44 -14.99
CA GLU A 121 -10.15 6.61 -15.68
C GLU A 121 -9.32 7.90 -15.45
N GLU A 122 -8.42 7.92 -14.47
CA GLU A 122 -7.63 9.11 -14.12
C GLU A 122 -6.55 9.42 -15.16
N ARG A 123 -6.40 10.71 -15.48
CA ARG A 123 -5.41 11.19 -16.45
C ARG A 123 -4.05 11.51 -15.82
N ASP A 124 -4.01 11.69 -14.50
CA ASP A 124 -2.78 11.98 -13.77
C ASP A 124 -1.96 10.69 -13.63
N PRO A 125 -0.73 10.63 -14.16
CA PRO A 125 0.12 9.44 -14.07
C PRO A 125 0.43 8.98 -12.63
N TYR A 126 0.33 9.86 -11.64
CA TYR A 126 0.50 9.51 -10.21
C TYR A 126 -0.79 8.99 -9.57
N ARG A 127 -1.91 9.06 -10.29
CA ARG A 127 -3.22 8.55 -9.89
C ARG A 127 -3.67 7.31 -10.63
N THR A 128 -2.97 6.95 -11.71
CA THR A 128 -3.13 5.65 -12.36
C THR A 128 -2.80 4.54 -11.35
N PRO A 129 -3.65 3.52 -11.17
CA PRO A 129 -3.52 2.52 -10.11
C PRO A 129 -2.50 1.43 -10.47
N THR A 130 -1.23 1.84 -10.65
CA THR A 130 -0.10 0.91 -10.80
C THR A 130 0.37 0.38 -9.44
N LYS A 131 1.12 -0.72 -9.41
CA LYS A 131 1.71 -1.29 -8.17
C LYS A 131 2.41 -0.23 -7.35
N SER A 132 3.29 0.55 -8.01
CA SER A 132 4.07 1.60 -7.36
C SER A 132 3.20 2.72 -6.79
N ASN A 133 2.16 3.13 -7.51
CA ASN A 133 1.29 4.24 -7.09
C ASN A 133 0.36 3.82 -5.95
N ILE A 134 -0.20 2.61 -6.01
CA ILE A 134 -1.03 2.06 -4.93
C ILE A 134 -0.22 1.96 -3.64
N LEU A 135 0.99 1.37 -3.69
CA LEU A 135 1.86 1.28 -2.51
C LEU A 135 2.28 2.66 -1.98
N LEU A 136 2.54 3.63 -2.86
CA LEU A 136 2.83 5.00 -2.45
C LEU A 136 1.62 5.65 -1.77
N ALA A 137 0.42 5.45 -2.31
CA ALA A 137 -0.82 5.97 -1.74
C ALA A 137 -1.16 5.31 -0.39
N MET A 138 -0.89 4.02 -0.21
CA MET A 138 -1.02 3.33 1.08
C MET A 138 -0.11 3.97 2.12
N ARG A 139 1.15 4.23 1.77
CA ARG A 139 2.10 4.93 2.65
C ARG A 139 1.64 6.35 2.97
N TRP A 140 1.01 7.04 2.02
CA TRP A 140 0.40 8.36 2.24
C TRP A 140 -0.76 8.29 3.25
N LEU A 141 -1.63 7.26 3.15
CA LEU A 141 -2.80 7.12 4.03
C LEU A 141 -2.41 7.08 5.51
N VAL A 142 -1.40 6.27 5.83
CA VAL A 142 -0.89 6.08 7.20
C VAL A 142 0.15 7.13 7.60
N HIS A 143 0.53 8.02 6.69
CA HIS A 143 1.59 8.99 6.92
C HIS A 143 1.25 9.94 8.06
N GLY A 144 2.09 9.94 9.11
CA GLY A 144 1.94 10.85 10.25
C GLY A 144 0.66 10.61 11.07
N CYS A 145 0.08 9.40 11.00
CA CYS A 145 -1.11 9.07 11.78
C CYS A 145 -0.86 9.18 13.29
N SER A 146 -1.91 9.57 14.02
CA SER A 146 -1.88 9.75 15.45
C SER A 146 -3.12 9.16 16.12
N SER A 147 -3.01 8.84 17.42
CA SER A 147 -4.14 8.34 18.20
C SER A 147 -5.39 9.20 18.01
N GLY A 148 -6.51 8.57 17.66
CA GLY A 148 -7.76 9.22 17.31
C GLY A 148 -8.09 9.21 15.82
N ASP A 149 -7.06 9.12 14.95
CA ASP A 149 -7.22 9.10 13.50
C ASP A 149 -8.14 7.95 13.03
N SER A 150 -8.95 8.22 12.02
CA SER A 150 -9.84 7.29 11.34
C SER A 150 -9.45 7.20 9.86
N LEU A 151 -8.82 6.10 9.50
CA LEU A 151 -8.34 5.82 8.16
C LEU A 151 -9.28 4.84 7.46
N VAL A 152 -9.45 5.01 6.15
CA VAL A 152 -10.20 4.08 5.30
C VAL A 152 -9.36 3.70 4.09
N PHE A 153 -9.19 2.41 3.86
CA PHE A 153 -8.68 1.85 2.63
C PHE A 153 -9.81 1.10 1.94
N HIS A 154 -10.08 1.39 0.67
CA HIS A 154 -11.03 0.65 -0.13
C HIS A 154 -10.36 0.26 -1.44
N PHE A 155 -10.40 -1.03 -1.75
CA PHE A 155 -9.94 -1.57 -3.01
C PHE A 155 -11.10 -2.32 -3.66
N SER A 156 -11.34 -2.06 -4.94
CA SER A 156 -12.25 -2.86 -5.78
C SER A 156 -11.55 -3.19 -7.10
N GLY A 157 -11.49 -4.47 -7.45
CA GLY A 157 -10.74 -4.96 -8.60
C GLY A 157 -10.52 -6.47 -8.56
N HIS A 158 -9.54 -6.95 -9.31
CA HIS A 158 -9.11 -8.35 -9.27
C HIS A 158 -8.20 -8.62 -8.08
N GLY A 159 -8.34 -9.82 -7.54
CA GLY A 159 -7.40 -10.45 -6.63
C GLY A 159 -7.16 -11.89 -7.08
N ASP A 160 -5.97 -12.40 -6.76
CA ASP A 160 -5.54 -13.75 -7.12
C ASP A 160 -4.80 -14.39 -5.94
N GLN A 161 -4.39 -15.65 -6.10
CA GLN A 161 -3.55 -16.36 -5.15
C GLN A 161 -2.24 -16.78 -5.82
N VAL A 162 -1.11 -16.31 -5.30
CA VAL A 162 0.21 -16.77 -5.73
C VAL A 162 0.75 -17.80 -4.75
N ARG A 163 1.82 -18.49 -5.14
CA ARG A 163 2.45 -19.47 -4.25
C ARG A 163 3.19 -18.71 -3.15
N ASP A 164 2.95 -19.11 -1.91
CA ASP A 164 3.69 -18.61 -0.76
C ASP A 164 5.15 -19.07 -0.82
N ASP A 165 6.07 -18.11 -0.69
CA ASP A 165 7.51 -18.31 -0.76
C ASP A 165 8.17 -18.37 0.63
N ASP A 166 7.50 -17.91 1.71
CA ASP A 166 8.06 -17.78 3.05
C ASP A 166 7.43 -18.71 4.11
N GLY A 167 6.28 -19.29 3.81
CA GLY A 167 5.62 -20.32 4.59
C GLY A 167 4.78 -19.80 5.75
N ASP A 168 4.40 -18.53 5.76
CA ASP A 168 3.55 -17.94 6.80
C ASP A 168 2.04 -18.23 6.60
N GLU A 169 1.64 -18.61 5.38
CA GLU A 169 0.30 -18.98 4.99
C GLU A 169 0.01 -20.47 5.24
N ARG A 170 -1.13 -20.78 5.90
CA ARG A 170 -1.47 -22.15 6.30
C ARG A 170 -1.82 -23.07 5.14
N ASP A 171 -2.25 -22.51 4.01
CA ASP A 171 -2.54 -23.24 2.77
C ASP A 171 -1.42 -23.12 1.72
N GLY A 172 -0.36 -22.37 2.03
CA GLY A 172 0.82 -22.15 1.20
C GLY A 172 0.55 -21.26 -0.02
N LYS A 173 -0.35 -20.28 0.11
CA LYS A 173 -0.65 -19.31 -0.94
C LYS A 173 -0.83 -17.88 -0.40
N ASP A 174 -0.10 -16.93 -0.96
CA ASP A 174 -0.29 -15.50 -0.66
C ASP A 174 -1.51 -14.97 -1.42
N GLU A 175 -2.31 -14.14 -0.76
CA GLU A 175 -3.35 -13.37 -1.43
C GLU A 175 -2.76 -12.11 -2.06
N VAL A 176 -3.10 -11.87 -3.33
CA VAL A 176 -2.58 -10.71 -4.07
C VAL A 176 -3.70 -9.83 -4.60
N LEU A 177 -3.46 -8.52 -4.59
CA LEU A 177 -4.25 -7.56 -5.35
C LEU A 177 -3.58 -7.34 -6.70
N CYS A 178 -4.37 -7.22 -7.77
CA CYS A 178 -3.86 -6.98 -9.12
C CYS A 178 -3.94 -5.48 -9.48
N PRO A 179 -2.83 -4.73 -9.52
CA PRO A 179 -2.77 -3.40 -10.12
C PRO A 179 -3.12 -3.36 -11.61
N LEU A 180 -3.19 -2.14 -12.16
CA LEU A 180 -3.42 -1.95 -13.60
C LEU A 180 -2.24 -2.46 -14.45
N ASP A 181 -1.03 -2.42 -13.92
CA ASP A 181 0.20 -2.92 -14.54
C ASP A 181 0.52 -4.38 -14.19
N SER A 182 -0.45 -5.12 -13.66
CA SER A 182 -0.34 -6.57 -13.48
C SER A 182 -0.15 -7.29 -14.81
N ASP A 183 0.80 -8.23 -14.83
CA ASP A 183 1.08 -9.11 -15.95
C ASP A 183 0.91 -10.57 -15.48
N PRO A 184 -0.03 -11.34 -16.07
CA PRO A 184 -0.20 -12.76 -15.75
C PRO A 184 1.06 -13.63 -15.96
N ALA A 185 2.05 -13.15 -16.73
CA ALA A 185 3.33 -13.83 -16.92
C ALA A 185 4.38 -13.47 -15.86
N ASP A 186 4.15 -12.42 -15.05
CA ASP A 186 5.06 -11.95 -14.02
C ASP A 186 4.33 -11.70 -12.70
N CYS A 187 4.33 -12.71 -11.82
CA CYS A 187 3.75 -12.62 -10.48
C CYS A 187 4.39 -11.54 -9.57
N GLY A 188 5.52 -10.94 -9.97
CA GLY A 188 6.14 -9.82 -9.25
C GLY A 188 5.40 -8.49 -9.44
N SER A 189 4.51 -8.41 -10.43
CA SER A 189 3.71 -7.23 -10.77
C SER A 189 2.48 -7.03 -9.88
N ASP A 190 2.00 -8.08 -9.20
CA ASP A 190 0.88 -8.01 -8.25
C ASP A 190 1.34 -7.52 -6.88
N ILE A 191 0.42 -6.98 -6.07
CA ILE A 191 0.72 -6.54 -4.71
C ILE A 191 0.40 -7.70 -3.76
N ARG A 192 1.42 -8.24 -3.09
CA ARG A 192 1.25 -9.28 -2.07
C ARG A 192 0.74 -8.71 -0.75
N ASP A 193 -0.05 -9.49 -0.02
CA ASP A 193 -0.46 -9.28 1.38
C ASP A 193 0.65 -8.71 2.28
N ASP A 194 1.85 -9.26 2.20
CA ASP A 194 3.00 -8.89 3.01
C ASP A 194 3.49 -7.44 2.70
N GLU A 195 3.36 -7.02 1.43
CA GLU A 195 3.57 -5.63 1.01
C GLU A 195 2.46 -4.71 1.51
N ILE A 196 1.21 -5.18 1.53
CA ILE A 196 0.05 -4.44 2.05
C ILE A 196 0.20 -4.26 3.56
N ASN A 197 0.54 -5.32 4.30
CA ASN A 197 0.79 -5.32 5.72
C ASN A 197 1.93 -4.34 6.06
N ALA A 198 3.03 -4.39 5.32
CA ALA A 198 4.16 -3.48 5.50
C ALA A 198 3.79 -2.01 5.21
N ALA A 199 2.92 -1.76 4.24
CA ALA A 199 2.52 -0.40 3.84
C ALA A 199 1.40 0.20 4.70
N LEU A 200 0.44 -0.62 5.16
CA LEU A 200 -0.77 -0.16 5.86
C LEU A 200 -0.82 -0.54 7.34
N VAL A 201 -0.35 -1.73 7.73
CA VAL A 201 -0.59 -2.26 9.09
C VAL A 201 0.59 -1.97 10.02
N ARG A 202 1.82 -2.39 9.65
CA ARG A 202 3.03 -2.20 10.47
C ARG A 202 3.30 -0.74 10.87
N PRO A 203 2.98 0.29 10.05
CA PRO A 203 3.23 1.69 10.41
C PRO A 203 2.20 2.31 11.37
N LEU A 204 1.06 1.66 11.63
CA LEU A 204 0.00 2.24 12.46
C LEU A 204 0.44 2.35 13.91
N VAL A 205 0.00 3.43 14.57
CA VAL A 205 0.24 3.67 16.00
C VAL A 205 -1.02 3.38 16.81
N HIS A 206 -0.83 3.06 18.08
CA HIS A 206 -1.93 2.82 19.03
C HIS A 206 -2.95 3.95 19.03
N GLY A 207 -4.24 3.58 19.06
CA GLY A 207 -5.38 4.49 19.02
C GLY A 207 -5.80 4.94 17.61
N VAL A 208 -5.12 4.49 16.55
CA VAL A 208 -5.55 4.70 15.15
C VAL A 208 -6.51 3.59 14.74
N ARG A 209 -7.59 3.96 14.03
CA ARG A 209 -8.53 2.99 13.44
C ARG A 209 -8.37 2.97 11.92
N LEU A 210 -8.03 1.82 11.34
CA LEU A 210 -8.01 1.59 9.89
C LEU A 210 -9.14 0.65 9.50
N HIS A 211 -10.06 1.12 8.66
CA HIS A 211 -11.09 0.28 8.05
C HIS A 211 -10.65 -0.06 6.63
N ALA A 212 -10.41 -1.34 6.35
CA ALA A 212 -10.00 -1.82 5.04
C ALA A 212 -11.13 -2.65 4.41
N VAL A 213 -11.64 -2.17 3.28
CA VAL A 213 -12.70 -2.82 2.53
C VAL A 213 -12.09 -3.31 1.21
N VAL A 214 -12.04 -4.62 1.00
CA VAL A 214 -11.44 -5.21 -0.20
C VAL A 214 -12.51 -6.01 -0.92
N ASP A 215 -12.95 -5.48 -2.06
CA ASP A 215 -13.89 -6.12 -2.97
C ASP A 215 -13.10 -6.74 -4.14
N ALA A 216 -12.53 -7.91 -3.87
CA ALA A 216 -11.72 -8.68 -4.81
C ALA A 216 -11.87 -10.18 -4.51
N CYS A 217 -11.78 -11.02 -5.55
CA CYS A 217 -11.72 -12.47 -5.39
C CYS A 217 -10.52 -12.85 -4.49
N HIS A 218 -10.70 -13.86 -3.62
CA HIS A 218 -9.64 -14.34 -2.72
C HIS A 218 -9.03 -13.22 -1.84
N SER A 219 -9.88 -12.48 -1.12
CA SER A 219 -9.48 -11.36 -0.24
C SER A 219 -9.59 -11.67 1.27
N GLY A 220 -9.70 -12.95 1.62
CA GLY A 220 -9.99 -13.40 2.99
C GLY A 220 -8.83 -13.26 3.97
N THR A 221 -7.58 -13.25 3.52
CA THR A 221 -6.33 -13.10 4.30
C THR A 221 -5.47 -11.91 3.88
N VAL A 222 -5.86 -11.12 2.86
CA VAL A 222 -5.11 -10.04 2.17
C VAL A 222 -4.45 -8.94 3.03
N LEU A 223 -4.65 -8.93 4.34
CA LEU A 223 -4.03 -7.99 5.29
C LEU A 223 -3.17 -8.67 6.38
N ASP A 224 -3.04 -10.00 6.38
CA ASP A 224 -2.37 -10.83 7.40
C ASP A 224 -2.79 -10.51 8.83
N LEU A 225 -4.10 -10.43 9.04
CA LEU A 225 -4.65 -10.11 10.35
C LEU A 225 -4.81 -11.38 11.20
N PRO A 226 -4.39 -11.35 12.49
CA PRO A 226 -4.46 -12.51 13.37
C PRO A 226 -5.90 -12.90 13.74
N ASN A 227 -6.87 -11.98 13.59
CA ASN A 227 -8.26 -12.18 13.97
C ASN A 227 -9.17 -12.03 12.74
N LEU A 228 -9.86 -13.12 12.39
CA LEU A 228 -10.75 -13.18 11.26
C LEU A 228 -12.21 -13.35 11.72
N CYS A 229 -13.08 -12.42 11.33
CA CYS A 229 -14.53 -12.51 11.56
C CYS A 229 -15.25 -12.93 10.27
N LYS A 230 -15.60 -14.22 10.14
CA LYS A 230 -16.43 -14.71 9.02
C LYS A 230 -17.91 -14.55 9.35
N ILE A 231 -18.60 -13.63 8.67
CA ILE A 231 -20.06 -13.53 8.71
C ILE A 231 -20.64 -14.42 7.61
N LYS A 232 -21.30 -15.53 7.98
CA LYS A 232 -22.01 -16.39 7.01
C LYS A 232 -23.25 -15.66 6.48
N LYS A 233 -23.26 -15.23 5.22
CA LYS A 233 -24.48 -14.76 4.53
C LYS A 233 -24.97 -15.79 3.50
N TYR A 234 -26.27 -16.05 3.52
CA TYR A 234 -27.01 -17.00 2.68
C TYR A 234 -27.47 -16.39 1.34
N TYR A 235 -26.59 -15.76 0.55
CA TYR A 235 -26.92 -15.37 -0.84
C TYR A 235 -25.66 -15.46 -1.73
N LYS A 236 -25.86 -15.83 -3.00
CA LYS A 236 -24.84 -16.12 -4.02
C LYS A 236 -23.68 -15.11 -4.02
N ILE A 237 -22.48 -15.68 -4.04
CA ILE A 237 -21.14 -15.14 -3.88
C ILE A 237 -20.89 -13.85 -4.68
N ILE A 238 -20.64 -12.76 -3.94
CA ILE A 238 -19.60 -11.77 -4.25
C ILE A 238 -18.68 -11.87 -3.03
N ASP A 239 -17.48 -12.44 -3.19
CA ASP A 239 -16.51 -12.62 -2.11
C ASP A 239 -15.85 -11.27 -1.77
N ALA A 240 -16.60 -10.34 -1.19
CA ALA A 240 -16.06 -9.09 -0.65
C ALA A 240 -15.64 -9.32 0.81
N ALA A 241 -14.36 -9.12 1.11
CA ALA A 241 -13.84 -9.19 2.47
C ALA A 241 -13.82 -7.80 3.12
N LEU A 242 -14.53 -7.68 4.24
CA LEU A 242 -14.44 -6.50 5.11
C LEU A 242 -13.47 -6.80 6.25
N HIS A 243 -12.33 -6.12 6.25
CA HIS A 243 -11.33 -6.24 7.30
C HIS A 243 -11.27 -4.95 8.11
N VAL A 244 -11.48 -5.06 9.42
CA VAL A 244 -11.43 -3.92 10.33
C VAL A 244 -10.20 -4.07 11.21
N VAL A 245 -9.23 -3.16 11.05
CA VAL A 245 -8.00 -3.11 11.86
C VAL A 245 -8.15 -2.01 12.89
N ILE A 246 -8.39 -2.41 14.14
CA ILE A 246 -8.38 -1.50 15.28
C ILE A 246 -7.13 -1.82 16.09
N ILE A 247 -6.21 -0.87 16.18
CA ILE A 247 -5.04 -0.97 17.07
C ILE A 247 -5.40 -0.23 18.36
N ASP A 248 -5.91 -1.00 19.31
CA ASP A 248 -6.25 -0.54 20.66
C ASP A 248 -5.04 -0.40 21.58
#